data_AF-A0A183U1X9-F1
#
_entry.id   AF-A0A183U1X9-F1
#
_cell.length_a   1.000
_cell.length_b   1.000
_cell.length_c   1.000
_cell.angle_alpha   90.00
_cell.angle_beta   90.00
_cell.angle_gamma   90.00
#
_symmetry.space_group_name_H-M   'P 1'
#
loop_
_entity.id
_entity.type
_entity.pdbx_description
1 polymer ?
#
loop_
_entity_poly.entity_id
_entity_poly.type
_entity_poly.pdbx_seq_one_letter_code
_entity_poly.pdbx_strand_id
1 'polypeptide(L)'
;LRAILFADGFGEFRNRFPDLCESSSGPTPEMPISNSISQPCLPAASDGPTEILPFLYLGSQQDALDPALLNKYGIQYVINLSVNCPRPESVKQDGHFMRIPVNDSYQEKLLPHFEEAFKFLDKVSQCGSVVLIHCLAGISRSPTLAIAYIMRQNKWTSEQCFGSKI
;
A
#
# COMPACT_ATOMS: atom_id res chain seq x y z
N LEU A 1 -16.18 1.35 13.50
CA LEU A 1 -16.13 2.82 13.76
C LEU A 1 -17.47 3.41 13.35
N ARG A 2 -18.15 4.17 14.23
CA ARG A 2 -19.32 4.98 13.86
C ARG A 2 -18.84 6.41 13.60
N ALA A 3 -18.92 6.87 12.36
CA ALA A 3 -18.75 8.28 12.05
C ALA A 3 -20.05 9.00 12.43
N ILE A 4 -19.97 9.95 13.36
CA ILE A 4 -21.07 10.86 13.69
C ILE A 4 -20.86 12.09 12.83
N LEU A 5 -21.71 12.29 11.83
CA LEU A 5 -21.79 13.55 11.09
C LEU A 5 -22.54 14.55 11.97
N PHE A 6 -21.84 15.59 12.42
CA PHE A 6 -22.45 16.74 13.06
C PHE A 6 -23.27 17.51 12.01
N ALA A 7 -24.56 17.73 12.28
CA ALA A 7 -25.49 18.28 11.30
C ALA A 7 -25.11 19.71 10.85
N ASP A 8 -24.47 20.48 11.73
CA ASP A 8 -24.00 21.85 11.49
C ASP A 8 -22.49 21.93 11.18
N GLY A 9 -21.86 20.79 10.89
CA GLY A 9 -20.48 20.72 10.42
C GLY A 9 -19.44 21.22 11.42
N PHE A 10 -18.46 21.99 10.93
CA PHE A 10 -17.27 22.36 11.69
C PHE A 10 -17.55 23.30 12.88
N GLY A 11 -18.64 24.07 12.85
CA GLY A 11 -19.00 24.98 13.96
C GLY A 11 -19.37 24.23 15.24
N GLU A 12 -20.23 23.20 15.12
CA GLU A 12 -20.59 22.34 16.26
C GLU A 12 -19.38 21.55 16.76
N PHE A 13 -18.57 21.02 15.83
CA PHE A 13 -17.34 20.30 16.16
C PHE A 13 -16.37 21.17 16.96
N ARG A 14 -16.13 22.42 16.54
CA ARG A 14 -15.26 23.36 17.26
C ARG A 14 -15.78 23.70 18.65
N ASN A 15 -17.09 23.89 18.80
CA ASN A 15 -17.69 24.15 20.12
C ASN A 15 -17.56 22.94 21.06
N ARG A 16 -17.61 21.73 20.50
CA ARG A 16 -17.61 20.48 21.26
C ARG A 16 -16.20 19.92 21.53
N PHE A 17 -15.24 20.23 20.66
CA PHE A 17 -13.84 19.79 20.72
C PHE A 17 -12.87 20.95 20.42
N PRO A 18 -12.85 21.98 21.28
CA PRO A 18 -12.02 23.16 21.05
C PRO A 18 -10.52 22.84 21.00
N ASP A 19 -10.06 21.85 21.77
CA ASP A 19 -8.65 21.45 21.83
C ASP A 19 -8.17 20.69 20.58
N LEU A 20 -9.10 20.24 19.74
CA LEU A 20 -8.81 19.61 18.44
C LEU A 20 -8.91 20.60 17.28
N CYS A 21 -9.18 21.88 17.57
CA CYS A 21 -9.30 22.94 16.58
C CYS A 21 -8.21 23.99 16.77
N GLU A 22 -7.41 24.22 15.74
CA GLU A 22 -6.43 25.32 15.76
C GLU A 22 -7.19 26.66 15.81
N SER A 23 -7.02 27.40 16.91
CA SER A 23 -7.56 28.75 17.07
C SER A 23 -6.47 29.78 16.75
N SER A 24 -6.75 30.66 15.79
CA SER A 24 -5.83 31.72 15.38
C SER A 24 -5.91 32.90 16.35
N SER A 25 -4.91 33.11 17.22
CA SER A 25 -4.36 34.45 17.58
C SER A 25 -3.31 34.42 18.71
N GLY A 26 -2.10 34.93 18.44
CA GLY A 26 -1.12 35.39 19.45
C GLY A 26 0.34 34.95 19.20
N PRO A 27 1.34 35.86 19.25
CA PRO A 27 2.72 35.55 18.88
C PRO A 27 3.51 34.98 20.06
N THR A 28 4.04 33.75 19.92
CA THR A 28 5.04 33.13 20.83
C THR A 28 6.03 32.30 20.01
N PRO A 29 7.27 32.10 20.51
CA PRO A 29 8.46 31.98 19.68
C PRO A 29 8.60 30.60 19.02
N GLU A 30 8.85 30.65 17.71
CA GLU A 30 9.44 29.64 16.83
C GLU A 30 9.28 28.17 17.26
N MET A 31 8.13 27.60 16.91
CA MET A 31 8.08 26.21 16.45
C MET A 31 7.81 26.21 14.94
N PRO A 32 8.51 25.38 14.14
CA PRO A 32 8.34 25.43 12.69
C PRO A 32 6.96 24.88 12.31
N ILE A 33 6.09 25.84 11.99
CA ILE A 33 5.01 25.86 11.01
C ILE A 33 4.47 24.47 10.62
N SER A 34 3.35 24.12 11.26
CA SER A 34 2.33 23.21 10.73
C SER A 34 1.87 23.73 9.37
N ASN A 35 2.35 23.11 8.30
CA ASN A 35 1.83 23.31 6.94
C ASN A 35 1.35 21.95 6.45
N SER A 36 0.02 21.82 6.31
CA SER A 36 -0.69 20.73 5.65
C SER A 36 -0.46 19.33 6.23
N ILE A 37 -1.54 18.64 6.59
CA ILE A 37 -1.58 17.17 6.69
C ILE A 37 -1.56 16.55 5.28
N SER A 38 -0.62 17.01 4.45
CA SER A 38 0.07 16.14 3.52
C SER A 38 1.31 15.74 4.30
N GLN A 39 1.21 14.72 5.16
CA GLN A 39 2.40 14.21 5.82
C GLN A 39 3.48 14.04 4.73
N PRO A 40 4.61 14.76 4.77
CA PRO A 40 5.75 14.34 4.00
C PRO A 40 6.00 12.93 4.47
N CYS A 41 6.17 12.00 3.53
CA CYS A 41 6.48 10.61 3.76
C CYS A 41 7.62 10.55 4.78
N LEU A 42 7.31 10.51 6.07
CA LEU A 42 8.30 10.16 7.07
C LEU A 42 8.67 8.75 6.67
N PRO A 43 9.95 8.43 6.44
CA PRO A 43 10.35 7.05 6.41
C PRO A 43 10.02 6.54 7.81
N ALA A 44 8.82 5.97 7.99
CA ALA A 44 8.63 5.00 9.02
C ALA A 44 9.73 4.00 8.72
N ALA A 45 10.74 3.96 9.59
CA ALA A 45 11.72 2.89 9.58
C ALA A 45 10.91 1.62 9.86
N SER A 46 10.30 1.06 8.81
CA SER A 46 9.61 -0.21 8.91
C SER A 46 10.70 -1.24 8.93
N ASP A 47 10.69 -2.07 9.97
CA ASP A 47 11.65 -3.15 10.18
C ASP A 47 11.32 -4.36 9.25
N GLY A 48 10.83 -4.05 8.05
CA GLY A 48 10.41 -4.96 7.01
C GLY A 48 9.17 -4.52 6.22
N PRO A 49 8.63 -5.42 5.36
CA PRO A 49 7.50 -5.15 4.49
C PRO A 49 6.19 -5.06 5.28
N THR A 50 5.22 -4.37 4.70
CA THR A 50 3.88 -4.19 5.26
C THR A 50 2.97 -5.33 4.82
N GLU A 51 2.30 -5.98 5.76
CA GLU A 51 1.24 -6.96 5.46
C GLU A 51 -0.02 -6.23 4.97
N ILE A 52 -0.50 -6.58 3.78
CA ILE A 52 -1.72 -6.02 3.17
C ILE A 52 -2.88 -7.00 3.26
N LEU A 53 -2.60 -8.29 3.03
CA LEU A 53 -3.49 -9.43 3.26
C LEU A 53 -2.65 -10.57 3.87
N PRO A 54 -3.27 -11.60 4.48
CA PRO A 54 -2.53 -12.72 5.09
C PRO A 54 -1.49 -13.40 4.18
N PHE A 55 -1.66 -13.32 2.86
CA PHE A 55 -0.75 -13.89 1.87
C PHE A 55 0.03 -12.84 1.06
N LEU A 56 -0.23 -11.54 1.26
CA LEU A 56 0.27 -10.46 0.42
C LEU A 56 0.98 -9.38 1.25
N TYR A 57 2.27 -9.24 1.00
CA TYR A 57 3.13 -8.21 1.57
C TYR A 57 3.52 -7.16 0.52
N LEU A 58 3.75 -5.94 0.98
CA LEU A 58 4.22 -4.82 0.19
C LEU A 58 5.53 -4.29 0.74
N GLY A 59 6.51 -4.10 -0.13
CA GLY A 59 7.83 -3.62 0.30
C GLY A 59 8.63 -2.89 -0.76
N SER A 60 9.89 -2.67 -0.41
CA SER A 60 10.94 -2.03 -1.17
C SER A 60 11.93 -3.06 -1.75
N GLN A 61 12.93 -2.58 -2.49
CA GLN A 61 14.06 -3.43 -2.90
C GLN A 61 14.82 -3.98 -1.68
N GLN A 62 14.95 -3.19 -0.61
CA GLN A 62 15.71 -3.62 0.57
C GLN A 62 15.05 -4.84 1.21
N ASP A 63 13.73 -4.82 1.37
CA ASP A 63 12.95 -5.95 1.90
C ASP A 63 13.09 -7.18 1.01
N ALA A 64 13.02 -7.00 -0.31
CA ALA A 64 13.10 -8.09 -1.26
C ALA A 64 14.49 -8.74 -1.29
N LEU A 65 15.56 -7.99 -1.02
CA LEU A 65 16.94 -8.49 -1.07
C LEU A 65 17.46 -8.96 0.29
N ASP A 66 16.65 -8.94 1.34
CA ASP A 66 16.99 -9.51 2.65
C ASP A 66 16.42 -10.94 2.77
N PRO A 67 17.26 -11.99 2.68
CA PRO A 67 16.80 -13.37 2.78
C PRO A 67 16.26 -13.74 4.17
N ALA A 68 16.79 -13.12 5.23
CA ALA A 68 16.35 -13.38 6.59
C ALA A 68 14.93 -12.84 6.79
N LEU A 69 14.66 -11.66 6.24
CA LEU A 69 13.34 -11.07 6.20
C LEU A 69 12.36 -11.92 5.38
N LEU A 70 12.73 -12.32 4.15
CA LEU A 70 11.85 -13.16 3.32
C LEU A 70 11.49 -14.46 4.04
N ASN A 71 12.45 -15.08 4.72
CA ASN A 71 12.22 -16.28 5.52
C ASN A 71 11.33 -16.00 6.75
N LYS A 72 11.58 -14.90 7.48
CA LYS A 72 10.81 -14.48 8.66
C LYS A 72 9.32 -14.31 8.33
N TYR A 73 8.99 -13.75 7.18
CA TYR A 73 7.60 -13.55 6.73
C TYR A 73 7.06 -14.70 5.88
N GLY A 74 7.83 -15.78 5.69
CA GLY A 74 7.43 -16.93 4.89
C GLY A 74 7.21 -16.63 3.41
N ILE A 75 7.82 -15.56 2.89
CA ILE A 75 7.67 -15.10 1.51
C ILE A 75 8.39 -16.07 0.58
N GLN A 76 7.61 -16.69 -0.32
CA GLN A 76 8.11 -17.65 -1.32
C GLN A 76 7.97 -17.11 -2.74
N TYR A 77 7.08 -16.12 -2.93
CA TYR A 77 6.74 -15.54 -4.22
C TYR A 77 7.06 -14.04 -4.25
N VAL A 78 7.50 -13.54 -5.41
CA VAL A 78 7.87 -12.13 -5.56
C VAL A 78 7.38 -11.55 -6.88
N ILE A 79 6.69 -10.40 -6.80
CA ILE A 79 6.41 -9.53 -7.95
C ILE A 79 7.33 -8.29 -7.85
N ASN A 80 8.20 -8.14 -8.84
CA ASN A 80 9.12 -7.01 -8.94
C ASN A 80 8.68 -6.04 -10.05
N LEU A 81 8.28 -4.84 -9.67
CA LEU A 81 7.77 -3.79 -10.57
C LEU A 81 8.87 -2.85 -11.09
N SER A 82 10.14 -3.19 -10.89
CA SER A 82 11.26 -2.38 -11.35
C SER A 82 11.91 -2.95 -12.61
N VAL A 83 12.55 -2.07 -13.36
CA VAL A 83 13.40 -2.46 -14.48
C VAL A 83 14.69 -3.12 -13.99
N ASN A 84 15.35 -2.52 -13.00
CA ASN A 84 16.75 -2.85 -12.67
C ASN A 84 16.97 -3.55 -11.32
N CYS A 85 15.98 -3.59 -10.41
CA CYS A 85 16.19 -4.27 -9.13
C CYS A 85 16.36 -5.77 -9.38
N PRO A 86 17.37 -6.45 -8.80
CA PRO A 86 17.63 -7.86 -9.07
C PRO A 86 16.54 -8.78 -8.51
N ARG A 87 16.54 -10.03 -8.96
CA ARG A 87 15.73 -11.10 -8.37
C ARG A 87 16.37 -11.52 -7.04
N PRO A 88 15.60 -11.71 -5.94
CA PRO A 88 16.15 -12.22 -4.69
C PRO A 88 16.77 -13.61 -4.85
N GLU A 89 17.95 -13.83 -4.28
CA GLU A 89 18.68 -15.10 -4.41
C GLU A 89 17.95 -16.29 -3.77
N SER A 90 17.15 -16.04 -2.73
CA SER A 90 16.36 -17.05 -2.03
C SER A 90 15.20 -17.58 -2.88
N VAL A 91 14.71 -16.80 -3.84
CA VAL A 91 13.57 -17.17 -4.69
C VAL A 91 14.12 -17.78 -5.97
N LYS A 92 14.44 -19.07 -6.00
CA LYS A 92 15.02 -19.73 -7.19
C LYS A 92 14.03 -20.53 -8.03
N GLN A 93 12.90 -20.92 -7.43
CA GLN A 93 11.91 -21.78 -8.08
C GLN A 93 11.28 -21.09 -9.29
N ASP A 94 11.07 -21.85 -10.36
CA ASP A 94 10.39 -21.37 -11.56
C ASP A 94 8.92 -21.05 -11.25
N GLY A 95 8.45 -19.92 -11.77
CA GLY A 95 7.09 -19.43 -11.51
C GLY A 95 6.87 -18.82 -10.12
N HIS A 96 7.90 -18.71 -9.27
CA HIS A 96 7.84 -17.98 -7.99
C HIS A 96 8.23 -16.50 -8.10
N PHE A 97 8.70 -16.08 -9.27
CA PHE A 97 9.11 -14.70 -9.51
C PHE A 97 8.47 -14.19 -10.79
N MET A 98 7.92 -12.99 -10.72
CA MET A 98 7.42 -12.26 -11.88
C MET A 98 8.00 -10.86 -11.89
N ARG A 99 8.53 -10.42 -13.04
CA ARG A 99 8.96 -9.04 -13.25
C ARG A 99 7.98 -8.32 -14.16
N ILE A 100 7.57 -7.13 -13.75
CA ILE A 100 6.84 -6.17 -14.57
C ILE A 100 7.73 -4.92 -14.67
N PRO A 101 8.53 -4.79 -15.73
CA PRO A 101 9.54 -3.75 -15.82
C PRO A 101 8.90 -2.41 -16.19
N VAL A 102 8.52 -1.61 -15.19
CA VAL A 102 7.96 -0.26 -15.38
C VAL A 102 8.82 0.80 -14.70
N ASN A 103 9.03 1.94 -15.37
CA ASN A 103 9.67 3.10 -14.76
C ASN A 103 8.71 3.80 -13.79
N ASP A 104 9.28 4.46 -12.79
CA ASP A 104 8.50 5.29 -11.85
C ASP A 104 8.22 6.66 -12.48
N SER A 105 7.37 6.66 -13.50
CA SER A 105 7.03 7.86 -14.28
C SER A 105 5.55 7.84 -14.62
N TYR A 106 4.93 9.02 -14.64
CA TYR A 106 3.54 9.20 -15.02
C TYR A 106 3.23 8.77 -16.47
N GLN A 107 4.26 8.61 -17.31
CA GLN A 107 4.12 8.17 -18.70
C GLN A 107 3.97 6.64 -18.81
N GLU A 108 4.49 5.89 -17.84
CA GLU A 108 4.44 4.43 -17.83
C GLU A 108 3.12 3.94 -17.26
N LYS A 109 2.55 2.91 -17.88
CA LYS A 109 1.23 2.39 -17.51
C LYS A 109 1.36 0.99 -16.94
N LEU A 110 0.85 0.80 -15.72
CA LEU A 110 0.77 -0.51 -15.09
C LEU A 110 -0.46 -1.31 -15.50
N LEU A 111 -1.52 -0.61 -15.95
CA LEU A 111 -2.81 -1.17 -16.34
C LEU A 111 -2.70 -2.38 -17.30
N PRO A 112 -1.87 -2.36 -18.36
CA PRO A 112 -1.75 -3.51 -19.28
C PRO A 112 -1.23 -4.79 -18.61
N HIS A 113 -0.55 -4.67 -17.47
CA HIS A 113 0.07 -5.79 -16.76
C HIS A 113 -0.81 -6.35 -15.64
N PHE A 114 -1.91 -5.67 -15.30
CA PHE A 114 -2.75 -6.06 -14.17
C PHE A 114 -3.32 -7.47 -14.31
N GLU A 115 -3.85 -7.83 -15.49
CA GLU A 115 -4.46 -9.15 -15.68
C GLU A 115 -3.50 -10.30 -15.35
N GLU A 116 -2.26 -10.22 -15.85
CA GLU A 116 -1.24 -11.24 -15.60
C GLU A 116 -0.77 -11.21 -14.14
N ALA A 117 -0.56 -10.02 -13.59
CA ALA A 117 -0.17 -9.87 -12.19
C ALA A 117 -1.21 -10.45 -11.23
N PHE A 118 -2.49 -10.26 -11.56
CA PHE A 118 -3.57 -10.74 -10.75
C PHE A 118 -3.72 -12.25 -10.81
N LYS A 119 -3.54 -12.87 -11.99
CA LYS A 119 -3.48 -14.34 -12.11
C LYS A 119 -2.36 -14.93 -11.27
N PHE A 120 -1.20 -14.28 -11.25
CA PHE A 120 -0.09 -14.68 -10.39
C PHE A 120 -0.47 -14.62 -8.92
N LEU A 121 -1.05 -13.50 -8.46
CA LEU A 121 -1.49 -13.33 -7.08
C LEU A 121 -2.58 -14.34 -6.67
N ASP A 122 -3.53 -14.63 -7.56
CA ASP A 122 -4.59 -15.60 -7.33
C ASP A 122 -4.04 -17.01 -7.18
N LYS A 123 -3.07 -17.40 -8.02
CA LYS A 123 -2.35 -18.68 -7.89
C LYS A 123 -1.68 -18.78 -6.52
N VAL A 124 -0.96 -17.74 -6.08
CA VAL A 124 -0.29 -17.73 -4.77
C VAL A 124 -1.29 -17.91 -3.64
N SER A 125 -2.39 -17.17 -3.69
CA SER A 125 -3.47 -17.25 -2.70
C SER A 125 -4.07 -18.65 -2.62
N GLN A 126 -4.38 -19.27 -3.77
CA GLN A 126 -4.96 -20.62 -3.85
C GLN A 126 -3.99 -21.71 -3.36
N CYS A 127 -2.69 -21.53 -3.54
CA CYS A 127 -1.67 -22.43 -3.01
C CYS A 127 -1.37 -22.21 -1.52
N GLY A 128 -2.02 -21.26 -0.84
CA GLY A 128 -1.76 -20.94 0.56
C GLY A 128 -0.33 -20.44 0.83
N SER A 129 0.32 -19.86 -0.18
CA SER A 129 1.69 -19.35 -0.10
C SER A 129 1.71 -17.84 0.07
N VAL A 130 2.88 -17.25 0.38
CA VAL A 130 3.01 -15.81 0.64
C VAL A 130 3.81 -15.13 -0.49
N VAL A 131 3.32 -13.97 -0.93
CA VAL A 131 3.93 -13.12 -1.98
C VAL A 131 4.31 -11.75 -1.45
N LEU A 132 5.45 -11.25 -1.92
CA LEU A 132 5.87 -9.86 -1.79
C LEU A 132 5.70 -9.12 -3.13
N ILE A 133 4.99 -8.00 -3.12
CA ILE A 133 5.01 -7.02 -4.22
C ILE A 133 5.97 -5.90 -3.84
N HIS A 134 6.97 -5.65 -4.68
CA HIS A 134 7.92 -4.56 -4.44
C HIS A 134 8.27 -3.78 -5.71
N CYS A 135 8.73 -2.55 -5.50
CA CYS A 135 9.44 -1.77 -6.50
C CYS A 135 10.81 -1.36 -5.94
N LEU A 136 11.32 -0.17 -6.27
CA LEU A 136 12.56 0.33 -5.69
C LEU A 136 12.34 0.78 -4.23
N ALA A 137 11.48 1.78 -4.03
CA ALA A 137 11.26 2.41 -2.73
C ALA A 137 10.01 1.91 -1.99
N GLY A 138 9.12 1.17 -2.64
CA GLY A 138 7.85 0.73 -2.03
C GLY A 138 6.75 1.79 -1.99
N ILE A 139 6.88 2.90 -2.71
CA ILE A 139 6.01 4.10 -2.52
C ILE A 139 4.97 4.30 -3.64
N SER A 140 5.31 3.97 -4.89
CA SER A 140 4.48 4.34 -6.06
C SER A 140 3.91 3.09 -6.76
N ARG A 141 4.76 2.37 -7.49
CA ARG A 141 4.36 1.21 -8.30
C ARG A 141 3.78 0.04 -7.48
N SER A 142 4.46 -0.38 -6.40
CA SER A 142 3.99 -1.52 -5.58
C SER A 142 2.67 -1.25 -4.86
N PRO A 143 2.47 -0.10 -4.20
CA PRO A 143 1.14 0.27 -3.71
C PRO A 143 0.06 0.29 -4.79
N THR A 144 0.39 0.82 -5.98
CA THR A 144 -0.57 0.89 -7.08
C THR A 144 -1.07 -0.49 -7.49
N LEU A 145 -0.17 -1.47 -7.65
CA LEU A 145 -0.57 -2.84 -7.99
C LEU A 145 -1.38 -3.50 -6.86
N ALA A 146 -0.94 -3.34 -5.61
CA ALA A 146 -1.62 -3.91 -4.45
C ALA A 146 -3.05 -3.36 -4.31
N ILE A 147 -3.23 -2.04 -4.44
CA ILE A 147 -4.55 -1.40 -4.41
C ILE A 147 -5.43 -1.91 -5.54
N ALA A 148 -4.91 -1.97 -6.76
CA ALA A 148 -5.67 -2.46 -7.92
C ALA A 148 -6.13 -3.91 -7.72
N TYR A 149 -5.29 -4.75 -7.13
CA TYR A 149 -5.63 -6.14 -6.80
C TYR A 149 -6.76 -6.23 -5.76
N ILE A 150 -6.68 -5.44 -4.67
CA ILE A 150 -7.71 -5.40 -3.63
C ILE A 150 -9.05 -4.92 -4.20
N MET A 151 -9.03 -3.85 -5.01
CA MET A 151 -10.23 -3.33 -5.66
C MET A 151 -10.91 -4.39 -6.53
N ARG A 152 -10.12 -5.16 -7.28
CA ARG A 152 -10.63 -6.27 -8.08
C ARG A 152 -11.20 -7.40 -7.21
N GLN A 153 -10.49 -7.83 -6.17
CA GLN A 153 -10.92 -8.92 -5.28
C GLN A 153 -12.25 -8.60 -4.59
N ASN A 154 -12.44 -7.36 -4.16
CA ASN A 154 -13.64 -6.93 -3.45
C ASN A 154 -14.84 -6.69 -4.38
N LYS A 155 -14.71 -6.87 -5.70
CA LYS A 155 -15.74 -6.60 -6.71
C LYS A 155 -16.52 -5.31 -6.41
N TRP A 156 -15.86 -4.18 -6.18
CA TRP A 156 -16.57 -2.90 -6.06
C TRP A 156 -17.14 -2.49 -7.43
N THR A 157 -18.22 -3.16 -7.84
CA THR A 157 -19.16 -2.74 -8.86
C THR A 157 -20.22 -1.89 -8.16
N SER A 158 -20.67 -0.81 -8.81
CA SER A 158 -21.67 0.12 -8.25
C SER A 158 -22.95 -0.57 -7.76
N GLU A 159 -23.25 -1.77 -8.28
CA GLU A 159 -24.44 -2.56 -7.97
C GLU A 159 -24.38 -3.24 -6.60
N GLN A 160 -23.20 -3.52 -6.04
CA GLN A 160 -23.09 -4.15 -4.72
C GLN A 160 -23.32 -3.16 -3.56
N CYS A 161 -23.31 -1.85 -3.82
CA CYS A 161 -23.59 -0.82 -2.82
C CYS A 161 -25.09 -0.70 -2.45
N PHE A 162 -25.99 -1.39 -3.16
CA PHE A 162 -27.45 -1.38 -2.89
C PHE A 162 -28.01 -2.74 -2.43
N GLY A 163 -27.17 -3.76 -2.25
CA GLY A 163 -27.62 -5.15 -2.13
C GLY A 163 -27.51 -5.81 -0.75
N SER A 164 -26.93 -5.17 0.26
CA SER A 164 -26.87 -5.76 1.61
C SER A 164 -28.12 -5.42 2.41
N LYS A 165 -29.18 -6.22 2.22
CA LYS A 165 -30.19 -6.41 3.28
C LYS A 165 -29.46 -7.00 4.48
N ILE A 166 -29.26 -6.18 5.51
CA ILE A 166 -29.21 -6.61 6.91
C ILE A 166 -30.64 -6.92 7.35
#